data_AF-A0A7C2JG63-F1
#
_entry.id   AF-A0A7C2JG63-F1
#
_cell.length_a   1.000
_cell.length_b   1.000
_cell.length_c   1.000
_cell.angle_alpha   90.00
_cell.angle_beta   90.00
_cell.angle_gamma   90.00
#
_symmetry.space_group_name_H-M   'P 1'
#
loop_
_entity.id
_entity.type
_entity.pdbx_description
1 polymer ?
#
loop_
_entity_poly.entity_id
_entity_poly.type
_entity_poly.pdbx_seq_one_letter_code
_entity_poly.pdbx_strand_id
1 'polypeptide(L)'
;MASEVELEERRQRAAQMLLESGVVTPALDDDQAEVLLDWALTQAGGYALSSRDLGENEAHSQISDGVARVRFLMGMVNDIVERWYDLDHVQLVERLTKLLSAAMDVQGRQ
;
A
#
# COMPACT_ATOMS: atom_id res chain seq x y z
N MET A 1 3.93 -24.99 0.28
CA MET A 1 2.85 -24.42 -0.55
C MET A 1 1.60 -24.34 0.30
N ALA A 2 1.10 -23.13 0.53
CA ALA A 2 -0.11 -22.87 1.30
C ALA A 2 -1.36 -23.35 0.53
N SER A 3 -2.34 -23.84 1.29
CA SER A 3 -3.69 -24.13 0.85
C SER A 3 -4.47 -22.85 0.57
N GLU A 4 -5.61 -22.97 -0.11
CA GLU A 4 -6.48 -21.83 -0.43
C GLU A 4 -7.04 -21.15 0.82
N VAL A 5 -7.36 -21.92 1.86
CA VAL A 5 -7.83 -21.40 3.15
C VAL A 5 -6.72 -20.60 3.84
N GLU A 6 -5.50 -21.13 3.90
CA GLU A 6 -4.36 -20.41 4.50
C GLU A 6 -4.01 -19.12 3.73
N LEU A 7 -4.15 -19.12 2.40
CA LEU A 7 -3.95 -17.93 1.58
C LEU A 7 -5.01 -16.86 1.86
N GLU A 8 -6.27 -17.28 2.04
CA GLU A 8 -7.36 -16.36 2.37
C GLU A 8 -7.17 -15.76 3.77
N GLU A 9 -6.75 -16.56 4.76
CA GLU A 9 -6.39 -16.04 6.08
C GLU A 9 -5.24 -15.02 6.02
N ARG A 10 -4.23 -15.28 5.19
CA ARG A 10 -3.11 -14.35 4.97
C ARG A 10 -3.59 -13.05 4.33
N ARG A 11 -4.52 -13.10 3.37
CA ARG A 11 -5.11 -11.90 2.74
C ARG A 11 -5.91 -11.08 3.75
N GLN A 12 -6.78 -11.72 4.52
CA GLN A 12 -7.56 -11.05 5.56
C GLN A 12 -6.65 -10.39 6.59
N ARG A 13 -5.58 -11.07 7.01
CA ARG A 13 -4.57 -10.50 7.91
C ARG A 13 -3.85 -9.30 7.30
N ALA A 14 -3.46 -9.36 6.03
CA ALA A 14 -2.82 -8.24 5.33
C ALA A 14 -3.75 -7.03 5.24
N ALA A 15 -5.03 -7.25 4.93
CA ALA A 15 -6.06 -6.21 4.91
C ALA A 15 -6.28 -5.60 6.30
N GLN A 16 -6.38 -6.43 7.33
CA GLN A 16 -6.54 -5.97 8.71
C GLN A 16 -5.36 -5.10 9.14
N MET A 17 -4.12 -5.56 8.89
CA MET A 17 -2.93 -4.75 9.13
C MET A 17 -3.08 -3.39 8.45
N LEU A 18 -3.34 -3.35 7.14
CA LEU A 18 -3.50 -2.09 6.41
C LEU A 18 -4.50 -1.13 7.09
N LEU A 19 -5.69 -1.63 7.45
CA LEU A 19 -6.79 -0.84 7.99
C LEU A 19 -6.55 -0.29 9.41
N GLU A 20 -5.82 -1.01 10.26
CA GLU A 20 -5.53 -0.59 11.65
C GLU A 20 -4.74 0.73 11.75
N SER A 21 -4.16 1.21 10.65
CA SER A 21 -3.25 2.38 10.64
C SER A 21 -3.87 3.72 10.27
N GLY A 22 -5.18 3.81 9.95
CA GLY A 22 -5.82 5.09 9.63
C GLY A 22 -5.18 5.78 8.42
N VAL A 23 -5.27 5.16 7.26
CA VAL A 23 -4.40 5.42 6.09
C VAL A 23 -4.92 6.43 5.08
N VAL A 24 -6.09 7.03 5.29
CA VAL A 24 -6.73 7.94 4.32
C VAL A 24 -6.92 9.31 4.97
N THR A 25 -6.47 10.37 4.29
CA THR A 25 -6.63 11.75 4.77
C THR A 25 -8.07 12.25 4.54
N PRO A 26 -8.63 13.10 5.42
CA PRO A 26 -9.92 13.76 5.19
C PRO A 26 -9.90 14.78 4.05
N ALA A 27 -8.73 15.08 3.47
CA ALA A 27 -8.62 15.94 2.28
C ALA A 27 -9.07 15.25 0.99
N LEU A 28 -9.20 13.91 1.00
CA LEU A 28 -9.79 13.14 -0.09
C LEU A 28 -11.31 13.17 0.03
N ASP A 29 -12.01 13.29 -1.10
CA ASP A 29 -13.44 12.99 -1.13
C ASP A 29 -13.69 11.48 -1.03
N ASP A 30 -14.95 11.08 -0.80
CA ASP A 30 -15.31 9.68 -0.57
C ASP A 30 -14.93 8.76 -1.75
N ASP A 31 -15.09 9.23 -2.99
CA ASP A 31 -14.75 8.47 -4.20
C ASP A 31 -13.23 8.28 -4.30
N GLN A 32 -12.45 9.33 -4.05
CA GLN A 32 -10.98 9.27 -4.05
C GLN A 32 -10.44 8.39 -2.92
N ALA A 33 -11.05 8.49 -1.73
CA ALA A 33 -10.74 7.67 -0.58
C ALA A 33 -10.99 6.17 -0.88
N GLU A 34 -12.12 5.86 -1.51
CA GLU A 34 -12.48 4.50 -1.92
C GLU A 34 -11.46 3.94 -2.91
N VAL A 35 -11.12 4.70 -3.96
CA VAL A 35 -10.13 4.27 -4.97
C VAL A 35 -8.76 4.00 -4.35
N LEU A 36 -8.29 4.88 -3.45
CA LEU A 36 -7.01 4.70 -2.79
C LEU A 36 -7.02 3.45 -1.87
N LEU A 37 -8.13 3.23 -1.16
CA LEU A 37 -8.28 2.09 -0.28
C LEU A 37 -8.37 0.76 -1.04
N ASP A 38 -9.15 0.71 -2.12
CA ASP A 38 -9.28 -0.48 -2.97
C ASP A 38 -7.95 -0.86 -3.61
N TRP A 39 -7.20 0.12 -4.11
CA TRP A 39 -5.83 -0.10 -4.59
C TRP A 39 -4.95 -0.70 -3.49
N ALA A 40 -4.98 -0.12 -2.28
CA ALA A 40 -4.14 -0.56 -1.18
C ALA A 40 -4.48 -1.98 -0.70
N LEU A 41 -5.76 -2.32 -0.62
CA LEU A 41 -6.23 -3.67 -0.29
C LEU A 41 -5.83 -4.69 -1.36
N THR A 42 -5.93 -4.32 -2.64
CA THR A 42 -5.48 -5.13 -3.76
C THR A 42 -3.98 -5.42 -3.66
N GLN A 43 -3.16 -4.41 -3.37
CA GLN A 43 -1.71 -4.60 -3.19
C GLN A 43 -1.40 -5.50 -1.97
N ALA A 44 -2.05 -5.27 -0.82
CA ALA A 44 -1.89 -6.10 0.37
C ALA A 44 -2.23 -7.58 0.09
N GLY A 45 -3.33 -7.83 -0.65
CA GLY A 45 -3.71 -9.16 -1.10
C GLY A 45 -2.72 -9.80 -2.06
N GLY A 46 -2.05 -9.00 -2.90
CA GLY A 46 -0.95 -9.43 -3.76
C GLY A 46 0.27 -9.94 -2.98
N TYR A 47 0.63 -9.29 -1.88
CA TYR A 47 1.71 -9.79 -0.99
C TYR A 47 1.34 -11.12 -0.33
N ALA A 48 0.09 -11.28 0.11
CA ALA A 48 -0.38 -12.57 0.63
C ALA A 48 -0.29 -13.68 -0.43
N LEU A 49 -0.68 -13.40 -1.67
CA LEU A 49 -0.58 -14.35 -2.78
C LEU A 49 0.86 -14.73 -3.14
N SER A 50 1.76 -13.74 -3.23
CA SER A 50 3.17 -13.99 -3.56
C SER A 50 3.90 -14.78 -2.48
N SER A 51 3.38 -14.79 -1.24
CA SER A 51 3.93 -15.59 -0.13
C SER A 51 3.55 -17.09 -0.16
N ARG A 52 2.79 -17.55 -1.16
CA ARG A 52 2.19 -18.90 -1.21
C ARG A 52 3.18 -20.03 -0.95
N ASP A 53 4.39 -19.90 -1.47
CA ASP A 53 5.41 -20.96 -1.39
C ASP A 53 6.33 -20.81 -0.19
N LEU A 54 6.16 -19.75 0.61
CA LEU A 54 6.95 -19.48 1.81
C LEU A 54 6.40 -20.19 3.05
N GLY A 55 7.31 -20.47 3.99
CA GLY A 55 6.94 -20.88 5.35
C GLY A 55 6.20 -19.77 6.08
N GLU A 56 5.49 -20.10 7.17
CA GLU A 56 4.61 -19.14 7.86
C GLU A 56 5.32 -17.87 8.34
N ASN A 57 6.51 -18.00 8.95
CA ASN A 57 7.27 -16.85 9.43
C ASN A 57 7.78 -15.96 8.30
N GLU A 58 8.27 -16.55 7.21
CA GLU A 58 8.76 -15.83 6.03
C GLU A 58 7.61 -15.13 5.32
N ALA A 59 6.48 -15.82 5.16
CA ALA A 59 5.26 -15.25 4.61
C ALA A 59 4.76 -14.06 5.45
N HIS A 60 4.75 -14.20 6.78
CA HIS A 60 4.35 -13.12 7.67
C HIS A 60 5.26 -11.90 7.52
N SER A 61 6.58 -12.10 7.49
CA SER A 61 7.54 -11.01 7.29
C SER A 61 7.32 -10.32 5.94
N GLN A 62 7.19 -11.09 4.85
CA GLN A 62 6.97 -10.54 3.51
C GLN A 62 5.66 -9.74 3.43
N ILE A 63 4.58 -10.25 4.01
CA ILE A 63 3.28 -9.56 4.05
C ILE A 63 3.40 -8.27 4.86
N SER A 64 4.03 -8.32 6.04
CA SER A 64 4.22 -7.15 6.90
C SER A 64 5.03 -6.06 6.20
N ASP A 65 6.14 -6.42 5.56
CA ASP A 65 6.98 -5.48 4.80
C ASP A 65 6.23 -4.89 3.60
N GLY A 66 5.46 -5.72 2.89
CA GLY A 66 4.60 -5.30 1.80
C GLY A 66 3.52 -4.31 2.26
N VAL A 67 2.81 -4.61 3.34
CA VAL A 67 1.79 -3.71 3.92
C VAL A 67 2.43 -2.40 4.39
N ALA A 68 3.59 -2.44 5.07
CA ALA A 68 4.32 -1.24 5.47
C ALA A 68 4.69 -0.36 4.26
N ARG A 69 5.04 -0.98 3.13
CA ARG A 69 5.31 -0.26 1.89
C ARG A 69 4.07 0.38 1.28
N VAL A 70 2.94 -0.33 1.24
CA VAL A 70 1.66 0.22 0.75
C VAL A 70 1.27 1.43 1.60
N ARG A 71 1.34 1.32 2.93
CA ARG A 71 1.07 2.44 3.85
C ARG A 71 1.98 3.64 3.58
N PHE A 72 3.27 3.40 3.34
CA PHE A 72 4.21 4.47 3.01
C PHE A 72 3.80 5.22 1.73
N LEU A 73 3.40 4.50 0.67
CA LEU A 73 2.94 5.11 -0.57
C LEU A 73 1.63 5.88 -0.38
N MET A 74 0.67 5.34 0.36
CA MET A 74 -0.56 6.05 0.72
C MET A 74 -0.27 7.34 1.49
N GLY A 75 0.67 7.30 2.44
CA GLY A 75 1.11 8.48 3.17
C GLY A 75 1.67 9.58 2.25
N MET A 76 2.39 9.20 1.19
CA MET A 76 2.86 10.16 0.19
C MET A 76 1.72 10.75 -0.65
N VAL A 77 0.73 9.94 -1.03
CA VAL A 77 -0.46 10.41 -1.74
C VAL A 77 -1.25 11.38 -0.87
N ASN A 78 -1.51 11.02 0.38
CA ASN A 78 -2.20 11.88 1.34
C ASN A 78 -1.49 13.22 1.52
N ASP A 79 -0.16 13.21 1.69
CA ASP A 79 0.64 14.44 1.85
C ASP A 79 0.59 15.36 0.62
N ILE A 80 0.50 14.79 -0.58
CA ILE A 80 0.31 15.56 -1.82
C ILE A 80 -1.08 16.18 -1.87
N VAL A 81 -2.12 15.40 -1.56
CA VAL A 81 -3.51 15.85 -1.61
C VAL A 81 -3.80 16.92 -0.55
N GLU A 82 -3.32 16.73 0.67
CA GLU A 82 -3.48 17.70 1.77
C GLU A 82 -2.90 19.08 1.44
N ARG A 83 -1.84 19.11 0.64
CA ARG A 83 -1.14 20.34 0.27
C ARG A 83 -1.42 20.79 -1.15
N TRP A 84 -2.36 20.16 -1.85
CA TRP A 84 -2.54 20.33 -3.29
C TRP A 84 -2.65 21.81 -3.72
N TYR A 85 -3.36 22.62 -2.92
CA TYR A 85 -3.57 24.04 -3.19
C TYR A 85 -2.43 24.96 -2.72
N ASP A 86 -1.53 24.46 -1.86
CA ASP A 86 -0.41 25.22 -1.29
C ASP A 86 0.91 24.94 -2.03
N LEU A 87 0.95 23.90 -2.86
CA LEU A 87 2.13 23.51 -3.62
C LEU A 87 2.27 24.35 -4.90
N ASP A 88 3.46 24.89 -5.12
CA ASP A 88 3.82 25.38 -6.45
C ASP A 88 4.09 24.22 -7.42
N HIS A 89 4.19 24.54 -8.72
CA HIS A 89 4.42 23.52 -9.75
C HIS A 89 5.72 22.72 -9.58
N VAL A 90 6.80 23.35 -9.10
CA VAL A 90 8.08 22.67 -8.89
C VAL A 90 7.94 21.68 -7.73
N GLN A 91 7.35 22.12 -6.62
CA GLN A 91 7.12 21.28 -5.45
C GLN A 91 6.19 20.10 -5.76
N LEU A 92 5.14 20.33 -6.55
CA LEU A 92 4.23 19.28 -6.98
C LEU A 92 4.95 18.23 -7.83
N VAL A 93 5.73 18.67 -8.83
CA VAL A 93 6.53 17.76 -9.69
C VAL A 93 7.54 16.96 -8.86
N GLU A 94 8.22 17.60 -7.91
CA GLU A 94 9.17 16.91 -7.03
C GLU A 94 8.51 15.82 -6.19
N ARG A 95 7.34 16.12 -5.59
CA ARG A 95 6.62 15.14 -4.77
C ARG A 95 6.06 13.99 -5.60
N LEU A 96 5.48 14.27 -6.77
CA LEU A 96 5.03 13.24 -7.70
C LEU A 96 6.17 12.36 -8.20
N THR A 97 7.34 12.97 -8.47
CA THR A 97 8.55 12.22 -8.87
C THR A 97 9.01 11.30 -7.74
N LYS A 98 9.05 11.79 -6.50
CA LYS A 98 9.37 10.97 -5.32
C LYS A 98 8.39 9.80 -5.16
N LEU A 99 7.09 10.06 -5.32
CA LEU A 99 6.05 9.03 -5.26
C LEU A 99 6.27 7.97 -6.33
N LEU A 100 6.50 8.38 -7.59
CA LEU A 100 6.77 7.47 -8.70
C LEU A 100 8.05 6.66 -8.47
N SER A 101 9.14 7.28 -8.02
CA SER A 101 10.38 6.57 -7.69
C SER A 101 10.16 5.54 -6.59
N ALA A 102 9.43 5.90 -5.53
CA ALA A 102 9.07 4.96 -4.47
C ALA A 102 8.19 3.81 -4.99
N ALA A 103 7.26 4.07 -5.90
CA ALA A 103 6.43 3.04 -6.51
C ALA A 103 7.23 2.13 -7.47
N MET A 104 8.19 2.67 -8.22
CA MET A 104 8.98 1.89 -9.19
C MET A 104 10.06 1.02 -8.53
N ASP A 105 10.62 1.45 -7.39
CA ASP A 105 11.50 0.60 -6.56
C ASP A 105 10.82 -0.71 -6.15
N VAL A 106 9.49 -0.79 -6.23
CA VAL A 106 8.68 -1.98 -5.95
C VAL A 106 8.75 -3.02 -7.09
N GLN A 107 8.88 -2.59 -8.35
CA GLN A 107 8.91 -3.51 -9.51
C GLN A 107 10.30 -4.11 -9.76
N GLY A 108 11.38 -3.48 -9.30
CA GLY A 108 12.76 -3.94 -9.53
C GLY A 108 13.27 -5.04 -8.59
N ARG A 109 12.46 -5.49 -7.62
CA ARG A 109 12.85 -6.51 -6.63
C ARG A 109 11.99 -7.78 -6.66
N GLN A 110 11.13 -7.94 -7.67
CA GLN A 110 10.37 -9.16 -7.94
C GLN A 110 11.08 -10.04 -8.95
#